data_AF-A0A8S0WV65-F1
#
_entry.id   AF-A0A8S0WV65-F1
#
_cell.length_a   1.000
_cell.length_b   1.000
_cell.length_c   1.000
_cell.angle_alpha   90.00
_cell.angle_beta   90.00
_cell.angle_gamma   90.00
#
_symmetry.space_group_name_H-M   'P 1'
#
loop_
_entity.id
_entity.type
_entity.pdbx_description
1 polymer ?
#
loop_
_entity_poly.entity_id
_entity_poly.type
_entity_poly.pdbx_seq_one_letter_code
_entity_poly.pdbx_strand_id
1 'polypeptide(L)'
;MATNLPSTFTTSDSQDGGTNTRRQIPSEYTIGHGQTTRPLVKLREIKGHLALLHLLAVLRLRIESLEVSVLHMPSDSERRWAWFVGLAVERFDIWCRSLHIDDSRLQPEIVLPPLDVLMVWHSYMLNPRWYAEDCLRIPACGVLQNFEPLFEQILKGQVVIPDTPSTEQVDFWVIKTSQPFDYVDSAQLFNQRTIACPHCTMPIAVYLMTDNGTGYLQQKFTANCIQGCGLLDITKERLAFRKFVQDLAHTPPAYLPGTFFNPASPADRNASKATKRQVSANIEVYGSFRDHPKGSPEYINAYILAAISYANFSMSKLTKAIAPSSTL
;
A
#
# COMPACT_ATOMS: atom_id res chain seq x y z
N MET A 1 -10.04 -29.11 22.54
CA MET A 1 -10.89 -28.24 23.38
C MET A 1 -11.44 -27.15 22.49
N ALA A 2 -12.70 -27.31 22.09
CA ALA A 2 -13.41 -26.43 21.19
C ALA A 2 -14.17 -25.37 22.01
N THR A 3 -14.18 -24.12 21.56
CA THR A 3 -15.06 -23.07 22.09
C THR A 3 -15.77 -22.37 20.95
N ASN A 4 -16.99 -22.85 20.69
CA ASN A 4 -18.24 -22.13 20.48
C ASN A 4 -18.25 -20.96 19.48
N LEU A 5 -18.60 -21.29 18.24
CA LEU A 5 -19.37 -20.43 17.35
C LEU A 5 -20.85 -20.46 17.79
N PRO A 6 -21.56 -19.32 17.89
CA PRO A 6 -23.01 -19.35 18.03
C PRO A 6 -23.66 -19.78 16.72
N SER A 7 -24.59 -20.70 16.86
CA SER A 7 -25.25 -21.49 15.83
C SER A 7 -26.08 -20.68 14.83
N THR A 8 -26.09 -21.23 13.63
CA THR A 8 -26.99 -21.04 12.50
C THR A 8 -28.47 -20.79 12.83
N PHE A 9 -29.05 -19.94 11.98
CA PHE A 9 -30.47 -19.74 11.72
C PHE A 9 -31.32 -20.99 11.92
N THR A 10 -32.32 -20.89 12.80
CA THR A 10 -33.49 -21.77 12.82
C THR A 10 -34.71 -20.91 12.55
N THR A 11 -35.32 -21.12 11.39
CA THR A 11 -36.66 -20.62 11.05
C THR A 11 -37.69 -21.55 11.67
N SER A 12 -38.32 -21.12 12.76
CA SER A 12 -39.58 -21.70 13.21
C SER A 12 -40.70 -20.72 12.87
N ASP A 13 -41.57 -21.12 11.96
CA ASP A 13 -42.82 -20.45 11.62
C ASP A 13 -43.72 -20.32 12.85
N SER A 14 -44.04 -19.08 13.21
CA SER A 14 -45.25 -18.78 13.97
C SER A 14 -45.61 -17.29 13.84
N GLN A 15 -46.58 -17.06 12.97
CA GLN A 15 -47.66 -16.07 12.99
C GLN A 15 -47.37 -14.60 13.33
N ASP A 16 -47.55 -13.79 12.28
CA ASP A 16 -48.05 -12.41 12.21
C ASP A 16 -48.17 -11.59 13.51
N GLY A 17 -47.39 -10.51 13.53
CA GLY A 17 -47.45 -9.43 14.51
C GLY A 17 -46.49 -8.34 14.11
N GLY A 18 -46.84 -7.58 13.06
CA GLY A 18 -46.03 -6.49 12.53
C GLY A 18 -45.60 -5.49 13.60
N THR A 19 -44.35 -5.57 14.01
CA THR A 19 -43.63 -4.48 14.67
C THR A 19 -42.34 -4.27 13.90
N ASN A 20 -42.33 -3.22 13.09
CA ASN A 20 -41.14 -2.74 12.41
C ASN A 20 -40.21 -2.17 13.49
N THR A 21 -39.50 -3.06 14.19
CA THR A 21 -38.47 -2.73 15.17
C THR A 21 -37.32 -2.11 14.39
N ARG A 22 -37.40 -0.80 14.20
CA ARG A 22 -36.32 0.03 13.69
C ARG A 22 -35.11 -0.25 14.59
N ARG A 23 -34.18 -1.09 14.13
CA ARG A 23 -32.96 -1.45 14.87
C ARG A 23 -32.25 -0.15 15.24
N GLN A 24 -32.28 0.21 16.52
CA GLN A 24 -31.60 1.40 17.01
C GLN A 24 -30.11 1.12 17.02
N ILE A 25 -29.33 2.01 16.39
CA ILE A 25 -27.87 1.91 16.38
C ILE A 25 -27.38 2.21 17.80
N PRO A 26 -26.52 1.36 18.40
CA PRO A 26 -25.96 1.60 19.73
C PRO A 26 -25.28 2.97 19.80
N SER A 27 -25.59 3.73 20.85
CA SER A 27 -24.96 5.02 21.14
C SER A 27 -23.59 4.87 21.81
N GLU A 28 -23.30 3.69 22.34
CA GLU A 28 -22.10 3.38 23.11
C GLU A 28 -21.54 2.01 22.70
N TYR A 29 -20.22 1.90 22.71
CA TYR A 29 -19.45 0.71 22.37
C TYR A 29 -18.36 0.53 23.43
N THR A 30 -18.12 -0.72 23.82
CA THR A 30 -16.96 -1.08 24.64
C THR A 30 -15.79 -1.40 23.71
N ILE A 31 -14.68 -0.64 23.82
CA ILE A 31 -13.45 -0.86 23.06
C ILE A 31 -12.29 -0.99 24.04
N GLY A 32 -11.74 -2.20 24.14
CA GLY A 32 -10.75 -2.51 25.17
C GLY A 32 -11.35 -2.32 26.57
N HIS A 33 -10.70 -1.48 27.39
CA HIS A 33 -11.18 -1.12 28.72
C HIS A 33 -12.04 0.15 28.75
N GLY A 34 -12.25 0.82 27.60
CA GLY A 34 -12.99 2.08 27.52
C GLY A 34 -14.41 1.89 26.99
N GLN A 35 -15.32 2.77 27.41
CA GLN A 35 -16.63 2.95 26.79
C GLN A 35 -16.67 4.26 26.02
N THR A 36 -17.29 4.25 24.84
CA THR A 36 -17.51 5.45 24.04
C THR A 36 -18.73 6.20 24.57
N THR A 37 -18.63 7.53 24.72
CA THR A 37 -19.76 8.39 25.15
C THR A 37 -20.69 8.82 24.01
N ARG A 38 -20.41 8.38 22.79
CA ARG A 38 -21.11 8.75 21.55
C ARG A 38 -20.95 7.66 20.49
N PRO A 39 -21.85 7.59 19.48
CA PRO A 39 -21.70 6.68 18.36
C PRO A 39 -20.34 6.83 17.69
N LEU A 40 -19.74 5.70 17.29
CA LEU A 40 -18.47 5.69 16.56
C LEU A 40 -18.56 6.39 15.20
N VAL A 41 -19.72 6.28 14.54
CA VAL A 41 -19.97 6.87 13.22
C VAL A 41 -21.31 7.59 13.26
N LYS A 42 -21.35 8.82 12.74
CA LYS A 42 -22.55 9.63 12.65
C LYS A 42 -23.25 9.41 11.31
N LEU A 43 -24.56 9.62 11.26
CA LEU A 43 -25.34 9.48 10.02
C LEU A 43 -24.79 10.33 8.87
N ARG A 44 -24.27 11.53 9.16
CA ARG A 44 -23.62 12.39 8.16
C ARG A 44 -22.39 11.73 7.53
N GLU A 45 -21.57 11.07 8.34
CA GLU A 45 -20.34 10.39 7.89
C GLU A 45 -20.68 9.17 7.03
N ILE A 46 -21.77 8.46 7.35
CA ILE A 46 -22.30 7.37 6.51
C ILE A 46 -22.73 7.93 5.15
N LYS A 47 -23.46 9.04 5.12
CA LYS A 47 -23.90 9.66 3.85
C LYS A 47 -22.71 10.10 3.00
N GLY A 48 -21.72 10.75 3.59
CA GLY A 48 -20.50 11.16 2.87
C GLY A 48 -19.70 9.97 2.35
N HIS A 49 -19.60 8.88 3.13
CA HIS A 49 -18.94 7.66 2.68
C HIS A 49 -19.67 7.03 1.49
N LEU A 50 -21.00 6.93 1.55
CA LEU A 50 -21.81 6.41 0.43
C LEU A 50 -21.68 7.28 -0.83
N ALA A 51 -21.58 8.60 -0.67
CA ALA A 51 -21.31 9.52 -1.78
C ALA A 51 -19.93 9.26 -2.41
N LEU A 52 -18.89 9.08 -1.59
CA LEU A 52 -17.56 8.69 -2.07
C LEU A 52 -17.61 7.35 -2.83
N LEU A 53 -18.23 6.32 -2.24
CA LEU A 53 -18.37 5.02 -2.90
C LEU A 53 -19.14 5.10 -4.23
N HIS A 54 -20.14 5.97 -4.32
CA HIS A 54 -20.84 6.23 -5.57
C HIS A 54 -19.90 6.81 -6.63
N LEU A 55 -19.08 7.81 -6.29
CA LEU A 55 -18.08 8.38 -7.20
C LEU A 55 -17.09 7.33 -7.70
N LEU A 56 -16.62 6.44 -6.81
CA LEU A 56 -15.71 5.35 -7.18
C LEU A 56 -16.39 4.31 -8.10
N ALA A 57 -17.68 4.02 -7.88
CA ALA A 57 -18.45 3.15 -8.76
C ALA A 57 -18.65 3.77 -10.16
N VAL A 58 -18.95 5.07 -10.22
CA VAL A 58 -19.06 5.82 -11.49
C VAL A 58 -17.72 5.85 -12.23
N LEU A 59 -16.60 6.07 -11.51
CA LEU A 59 -15.26 6.01 -12.10
C LEU A 59 -15.01 4.65 -12.77
N ARG A 60 -15.31 3.55 -12.07
CA ARG A 60 -15.17 2.20 -12.64
C ARG A 60 -15.97 2.04 -13.93
N LEU A 61 -17.25 2.41 -13.92
CA LEU A 61 -18.10 2.34 -15.11
C LEU A 61 -17.53 3.15 -16.28
N ARG A 62 -17.03 4.37 -16.03
CA ARG A 62 -16.41 5.22 -17.05
C ARG A 62 -15.16 4.57 -17.67
N ILE A 63 -14.33 3.91 -16.87
CA ILE A 63 -13.13 3.21 -17.36
C ILE A 63 -13.53 1.97 -18.16
N GLU A 64 -14.49 1.18 -17.67
CA GLU A 64 -14.99 -0.02 -18.37
C GLU A 64 -15.66 0.32 -19.71
N SER A 65 -16.20 1.53 -19.86
CA SER A 65 -16.79 2.03 -21.11
C SER A 65 -15.88 2.98 -21.90
N LEU A 66 -14.60 3.11 -21.54
CA LEU A 66 -13.70 4.07 -22.19
C LEU A 66 -13.41 3.68 -23.66
N GLU A 67 -13.69 4.59 -24.60
CA GLU A 67 -13.51 4.38 -26.05
C GLU A 67 -12.19 4.95 -26.60
N VAL A 68 -11.26 5.35 -25.72
CA VAL A 68 -9.97 5.94 -26.11
C VAL A 68 -8.91 4.86 -26.33
N SER A 69 -8.07 5.01 -27.35
CA SER A 69 -6.93 4.11 -27.59
C SER A 69 -5.72 4.53 -26.76
N VAL A 70 -5.43 3.80 -25.68
CA VAL A 70 -4.20 3.95 -24.88
C VAL A 70 -3.27 2.75 -25.13
N LEU A 71 -1.97 3.01 -25.20
CA LEU A 71 -0.96 1.98 -25.49
C LEU A 71 -1.03 0.83 -24.45
N HIS A 72 -1.07 -0.42 -24.94
CA HIS A 72 -1.19 -1.64 -24.14
C HIS A 72 -2.43 -1.71 -23.21
N MET A 73 -3.44 -0.87 -23.45
CA MET A 73 -4.70 -0.93 -22.71
C MET A 73 -5.49 -2.20 -23.10
N PRO A 74 -5.95 -3.02 -22.14
CA PRO A 74 -6.77 -4.18 -22.44
C PRO A 74 -8.13 -3.81 -23.04
N SER A 75 -8.58 -4.61 -24.01
CA SER A 75 -9.93 -4.49 -24.60
C SER A 75 -11.04 -5.05 -23.69
N ASP A 76 -10.74 -6.09 -22.91
CA ASP A 76 -11.65 -6.66 -21.92
C ASP A 76 -11.87 -5.71 -20.73
N SER A 77 -13.13 -5.52 -20.31
CA SER A 77 -13.52 -4.51 -19.30
C SER A 77 -12.88 -4.77 -17.93
N GLU A 78 -12.92 -6.02 -17.43
CA GLU A 78 -12.35 -6.39 -16.14
C GLU A 78 -10.82 -6.21 -16.14
N ARG A 79 -10.16 -6.66 -17.21
CA ARG A 79 -8.71 -6.45 -17.37
C ARG A 79 -8.36 -4.97 -17.50
N ARG A 80 -9.20 -4.17 -18.14
CA ARG A 80 -9.00 -2.72 -18.25
C ARG A 80 -9.13 -2.04 -16.90
N TRP A 81 -10.11 -2.44 -16.08
CA TRP A 81 -10.21 -1.97 -14.71
C TRP A 81 -8.96 -2.32 -13.89
N ALA A 82 -8.50 -3.57 -13.96
CA ALA A 82 -7.28 -3.99 -13.26
C ALA A 82 -6.02 -3.22 -13.72
N TRP A 83 -5.90 -2.97 -15.03
CA TRP A 83 -4.84 -2.13 -15.60
C TRP A 83 -4.90 -0.71 -15.05
N PHE A 84 -6.09 -0.09 -15.08
CA PHE A 84 -6.31 1.25 -14.57
C PHE A 84 -5.97 1.38 -13.09
N VAL A 85 -6.41 0.42 -12.26
CA VAL A 85 -6.05 0.39 -10.83
C VAL A 85 -4.54 0.32 -10.65
N GLY A 86 -3.83 -0.45 -11.49
CA GLY A 86 -2.37 -0.48 -11.48
C GLY A 86 -1.72 0.88 -11.77
N LEU A 87 -2.24 1.63 -12.75
CA LEU A 87 -1.77 3.00 -13.03
C LEU A 87 -2.08 3.97 -11.89
N ALA A 88 -3.27 3.89 -11.30
CA ALA A 88 -3.67 4.69 -10.16
C ALA A 88 -2.74 4.47 -8.96
N VAL A 89 -2.28 3.24 -8.73
CA VAL A 89 -1.30 2.91 -7.68
C VAL A 89 0.06 3.56 -7.94
N GLU A 90 0.52 3.60 -9.19
CA GLU A 90 1.77 4.30 -9.53
C GLU A 90 1.63 5.82 -9.35
N ARG A 91 0.49 6.41 -9.76
CA ARG A 91 0.17 7.82 -9.52
C ARG A 91 0.12 8.15 -8.03
N PHE A 92 -0.44 7.24 -7.22
CA PHE A 92 -0.44 7.35 -5.76
C PHE A 92 0.97 7.30 -5.16
N ASP A 93 1.85 6.39 -5.61
CA ASP A 93 3.25 6.33 -5.15
C ASP A 93 4.01 7.63 -5.48
N ILE A 94 3.81 8.19 -6.68
CA ILE A 94 4.39 9.49 -7.07
C ILE A 94 3.87 10.60 -6.16
N TRP A 95 2.54 10.67 -5.95
CA TRP A 95 1.92 11.67 -5.09
C TRP A 95 2.48 11.61 -3.67
N CYS A 96 2.50 10.44 -3.03
CA CYS A 96 3.06 10.25 -1.69
C CYS A 96 4.50 10.75 -1.57
N ARG A 97 5.35 10.47 -2.56
CA ARG A 97 6.76 10.92 -2.55
C ARG A 97 6.93 12.40 -2.81
N SER A 98 5.97 13.02 -3.49
CA SER A 98 6.02 14.44 -3.83
C SER A 98 5.58 15.36 -2.69
N LEU A 99 4.74 14.86 -1.77
CA LEU A 99 4.14 15.65 -0.70
C LEU A 99 5.16 16.06 0.36
N HIS A 100 4.97 17.28 0.89
CA HIS A 100 5.63 17.80 2.07
C HIS A 100 4.61 18.00 3.19
N ILE A 101 5.07 18.04 4.44
CA ILE A 101 4.18 18.25 5.60
C ILE A 101 3.44 19.58 5.52
N ASP A 102 4.08 20.63 4.98
CA ASP A 102 3.49 21.96 4.90
C ASP A 102 2.34 22.05 3.90
N ASP A 103 2.31 21.16 2.91
CA ASP A 103 1.22 21.10 1.94
C ASP A 103 -0.13 20.78 2.63
N SER A 104 -0.12 20.07 3.76
CA SER A 104 -1.34 19.75 4.50
C SER A 104 -2.02 20.98 5.13
N ARG A 105 -1.38 22.15 5.09
CA ARG A 105 -1.92 23.42 5.57
C ARG A 105 -2.65 24.20 4.48
N LEU A 106 -2.54 23.78 3.23
CA LEU A 106 -3.25 24.39 2.11
C LEU A 106 -4.74 24.05 2.18
N GLN A 107 -5.54 24.74 1.35
CA GLN A 107 -6.99 24.48 1.28
C GLN A 107 -7.23 23.05 0.78
N PRO A 108 -8.16 22.30 1.41
CA PRO A 108 -8.49 20.92 1.04
C PRO A 108 -8.76 20.72 -0.46
N GLU A 109 -9.45 21.68 -1.08
CA GLU A 109 -9.84 21.64 -2.49
C GLU A 109 -8.63 21.72 -3.44
N ILE A 110 -7.53 22.34 -3.00
CA ILE A 110 -6.28 22.46 -3.77
C ILE A 110 -5.46 21.17 -3.68
N VAL A 111 -5.40 20.56 -2.49
CA VAL A 111 -4.52 19.40 -2.23
C VAL A 111 -5.19 18.05 -2.47
N LEU A 112 -6.51 18.04 -2.66
CA LEU A 112 -7.26 16.84 -3.00
C LEU A 112 -6.69 16.23 -4.28
N PRO A 113 -6.20 14.98 -4.26
CA PRO A 113 -5.66 14.36 -5.46
C PRO A 113 -6.81 13.97 -6.42
N PRO A 114 -6.48 13.63 -7.68
CA PRO A 114 -7.40 12.99 -8.61
C PRO A 114 -8.15 11.79 -8.01
N LEU A 115 -9.37 11.53 -8.50
CA LEU A 115 -10.26 10.52 -7.93
C LEU A 115 -9.66 9.11 -7.94
N ASP A 116 -8.85 8.77 -8.93
CA ASP A 116 -8.16 7.48 -9.03
C ASP A 116 -7.12 7.28 -7.92
N VAL A 117 -6.42 8.35 -7.55
CA VAL A 117 -5.45 8.36 -6.45
C VAL A 117 -6.16 8.34 -5.10
N LEU A 118 -7.25 9.10 -4.97
CA LEU A 118 -8.11 9.09 -3.79
C LEU A 118 -8.71 7.69 -3.55
N MET A 119 -9.10 6.97 -4.60
CA MET A 119 -9.56 5.59 -4.54
C MET A 119 -8.51 4.65 -3.93
N VAL A 120 -7.26 4.75 -4.39
CA VAL A 120 -6.16 3.93 -3.89
C VAL A 120 -5.90 4.25 -2.42
N TRP A 121 -5.84 5.53 -2.06
CA TRP A 121 -5.61 5.93 -0.68
C TRP A 121 -6.74 5.48 0.25
N HIS A 122 -8.01 5.64 -0.15
CA HIS A 122 -9.16 5.12 0.58
C HIS A 122 -9.04 3.62 0.81
N SER A 123 -8.78 2.84 -0.24
CA SER A 123 -8.64 1.38 -0.16
C SER A 123 -7.48 0.96 0.74
N TYR A 124 -6.41 1.75 0.77
CA TYR A 124 -5.28 1.53 1.64
C TYR A 124 -5.63 1.75 3.13
N MET A 125 -6.39 2.81 3.44
CA MET A 125 -6.88 3.09 4.81
C MET A 125 -7.85 2.02 5.34
N LEU A 126 -8.54 1.28 4.47
CA LEU A 126 -9.37 0.13 4.87
C LEU A 126 -8.54 -1.05 5.42
N ASN A 127 -7.22 -0.99 5.32
CA ASN A 127 -6.27 -1.89 5.98
C ASN A 127 -5.53 -1.13 7.09
N PRO A 128 -6.23 -0.68 8.16
CA PRO A 128 -5.73 0.35 9.08
C PRO A 128 -4.43 -0.03 9.77
N ARG A 129 -4.22 -1.33 10.00
CA ARG A 129 -2.97 -1.84 10.57
C ARG A 129 -1.78 -1.66 9.63
N TRP A 130 -1.90 -2.13 8.39
CA TRP A 130 -0.82 -2.03 7.40
C TRP A 130 -0.53 -0.57 7.10
N TYR A 131 -1.60 0.21 6.91
CA TYR A 131 -1.51 1.65 6.70
C TYR A 131 -0.76 2.37 7.84
N ALA A 132 -1.13 2.14 9.10
CA ALA A 132 -0.46 2.75 10.24
C ALA A 132 1.02 2.33 10.36
N GLU A 133 1.33 1.05 10.17
CA GLU A 133 2.70 0.54 10.22
C GLU A 133 3.58 1.13 9.10
N ASP A 134 3.05 1.20 7.88
CA ASP A 134 3.79 1.75 6.75
C ASP A 134 3.92 3.28 6.83
N CYS A 135 2.95 4.01 7.38
CA CYS A 135 3.13 5.44 7.67
C CYS A 135 4.24 5.70 8.70
N LEU A 136 4.50 4.77 9.62
CA LEU A 136 5.63 4.86 10.55
C LEU A 136 6.97 4.48 9.90
N ARG A 137 6.94 3.53 8.97
CA ARG A 137 8.14 2.87 8.42
C ARG A 137 8.65 3.50 7.14
N ILE A 138 7.74 4.00 6.29
CA ILE A 138 8.03 4.55 4.97
C ILE A 138 7.82 6.06 5.04
N PRO A 139 8.89 6.88 4.96
CA PRO A 139 8.77 8.33 5.06
C PRO A 139 7.74 8.95 4.09
N ALA A 140 7.70 8.45 2.84
CA ALA A 140 6.75 8.89 1.83
C ALA A 140 5.29 8.55 2.18
N CYS A 141 5.03 7.51 2.99
CA CYS A 141 3.68 7.23 3.49
C CYS A 141 3.38 8.03 4.76
N GLY A 142 4.39 8.29 5.60
CA GLY A 142 4.20 9.01 6.87
C GLY A 142 3.60 10.40 6.72
N VAL A 143 3.87 11.08 5.61
CA VAL A 143 3.27 12.39 5.31
C VAL A 143 1.74 12.33 5.25
N LEU A 144 1.15 11.19 4.81
CA LEU A 144 -0.29 11.01 4.65
C LEU A 144 -1.07 11.19 5.95
N GLN A 145 -0.45 10.95 7.11
CA GLN A 145 -1.09 11.18 8.41
C GLN A 145 -1.55 12.63 8.59
N ASN A 146 -0.85 13.59 8.00
CA ASN A 146 -1.22 15.01 8.05
C ASN A 146 -2.38 15.35 7.11
N PHE A 147 -2.64 14.49 6.13
CA PHE A 147 -3.71 14.64 5.15
C PHE A 147 -4.97 13.87 5.53
N GLU A 148 -4.92 12.91 6.46
CA GLU A 148 -6.10 12.14 6.94
C GLU A 148 -7.33 13.01 7.30
N PRO A 149 -7.20 14.22 7.87
CA PRO A 149 -8.34 15.12 8.10
C PRO A 149 -9.14 15.46 6.83
N LEU A 150 -8.56 15.31 5.63
CA LEU A 150 -9.25 15.48 4.36
C LEU A 150 -10.39 14.47 4.21
N PHE A 151 -10.17 13.20 4.55
CA PHE A 151 -11.24 12.20 4.55
C PHE A 151 -12.33 12.55 5.55
N GLU A 152 -11.98 13.01 6.75
CA GLU A 152 -12.97 13.42 7.73
C GLU A 152 -13.86 14.56 7.19
N GLN A 153 -13.27 15.52 6.47
CA GLN A 153 -13.99 16.63 5.84
C GLN A 153 -14.87 16.17 4.68
N ILE A 154 -14.39 15.28 3.81
CA ILE A 154 -15.18 14.66 2.73
C ILE A 154 -16.37 13.90 3.31
N LEU A 155 -16.13 13.06 4.33
CA LEU A 155 -17.19 12.26 4.96
C LEU A 155 -18.24 13.12 5.66
N LYS A 156 -17.85 14.28 6.19
CA LYS A 156 -18.79 15.25 6.77
C LYS A 156 -19.49 16.13 5.73
N GLY A 157 -19.15 16.00 4.44
CA GLY A 157 -19.66 16.84 3.36
C GLY A 157 -19.18 18.29 3.41
N GLN A 158 -18.05 18.54 4.09
CA GLN A 158 -17.43 19.86 4.18
C GLN A 158 -16.58 20.18 2.96
N VAL A 159 -15.99 19.14 2.36
CA VAL A 159 -15.23 19.19 1.11
C VAL A 159 -15.99 18.34 0.09
N VAL A 160 -16.27 18.92 -1.06
CA VAL A 160 -16.92 18.23 -2.18
C VAL A 160 -15.85 17.85 -3.18
N ILE A 161 -15.83 16.59 -3.61
CA ILE A 161 -14.98 16.17 -4.73
C ILE A 161 -15.65 16.71 -6.00
N PRO A 162 -15.03 17.67 -6.70
CA PRO A 162 -15.68 18.31 -7.84
C PRO A 162 -15.67 17.38 -9.06
N ASP A 163 -16.70 17.48 -9.89
CA ASP A 163 -16.73 16.79 -11.19
C ASP A 163 -15.63 17.31 -12.14
N THR A 164 -15.31 18.61 -12.02
CA THR A 164 -14.25 19.29 -12.77
C THR A 164 -13.29 19.96 -11.79
N PRO A 165 -11.98 19.63 -11.81
CA PRO A 165 -11.02 20.22 -10.88
C PRO A 165 -10.81 21.71 -11.14
N SER A 166 -10.42 22.46 -10.11
CA SER A 166 -10.02 23.86 -10.28
C SER A 166 -8.63 23.98 -10.91
N THR A 167 -8.31 25.14 -11.48
CA THR A 167 -6.97 25.41 -12.03
C THR A 167 -5.89 25.24 -10.97
N GLU A 168 -6.12 25.74 -9.75
CA GLU A 168 -5.17 25.64 -8.64
C GLU A 168 -4.92 24.20 -8.21
N GLN A 169 -5.95 23.36 -8.21
CA GLN A 169 -5.85 21.93 -7.90
C GLN A 169 -5.02 21.20 -8.97
N VAL A 170 -5.28 21.49 -10.25
CA VAL A 170 -4.53 20.92 -11.38
C VAL A 170 -3.07 21.37 -11.33
N ASP A 171 -2.82 22.66 -11.15
CA ASP A 171 -1.47 23.23 -11.07
C ASP A 171 -0.69 22.64 -9.90
N PHE A 172 -1.31 22.54 -8.72
CA PHE A 172 -0.69 21.90 -7.56
C PHE A 172 -0.29 20.46 -7.88
N TRP A 173 -1.20 19.66 -8.43
CA TRP A 173 -0.90 18.28 -8.81
C TRP A 173 0.25 18.19 -9.82
N VAL A 174 0.22 18.98 -10.89
CA VAL A 174 1.24 18.96 -11.95
C VAL A 174 2.60 19.38 -11.41
N ILE A 175 2.67 20.44 -10.59
CA ILE A 175 3.90 20.91 -9.96
C ILE A 175 4.50 19.81 -9.08
N LYS A 176 3.66 19.11 -8.31
CA LYS A 176 4.12 18.10 -7.35
C LYS A 176 4.54 16.80 -8.04
N THR A 177 3.76 16.34 -9.01
CA THR A 177 3.88 14.99 -9.56
C THR A 177 4.52 14.94 -10.94
N SER A 178 4.58 16.06 -11.66
CA SER A 178 4.91 16.12 -13.09
C SER A 178 4.04 15.17 -13.94
N GLN A 179 2.81 14.91 -13.50
CA GLN A 179 1.82 14.10 -14.20
C GLN A 179 0.59 14.95 -14.54
N PRO A 180 -0.12 14.67 -15.65
CA PRO A 180 -1.44 15.24 -15.88
C PRO A 180 -2.40 14.89 -14.74
N PHE A 181 -3.28 15.83 -14.38
CA PHE A 181 -4.32 15.59 -13.37
C PHE A 181 -5.31 14.54 -13.86
N ASP A 182 -5.75 14.66 -15.13
CA ASP A 182 -6.61 13.66 -15.76
C ASP A 182 -5.87 12.32 -15.92
N TYR A 183 -6.55 11.24 -15.52
CA TYR A 183 -5.97 9.90 -15.52
C TYR A 183 -5.88 9.28 -16.92
N VAL A 184 -6.71 9.70 -17.88
CA VAL A 184 -6.63 9.24 -19.28
C VAL A 184 -5.43 9.91 -19.95
N ASP A 185 -5.28 11.23 -19.79
CA ASP A 185 -4.13 11.97 -20.31
C ASP A 185 -2.82 11.44 -19.72
N SER A 186 -2.80 11.19 -18.40
CA SER A 186 -1.65 10.59 -17.74
C SER A 186 -1.36 9.19 -18.25
N ALA A 187 -2.37 8.34 -18.48
CA ALA A 187 -2.16 6.99 -19.01
C ALA A 187 -1.54 6.97 -20.42
N GLN A 188 -1.73 8.02 -21.23
CA GLN A 188 -1.08 8.14 -22.54
C GLN A 188 0.42 8.40 -22.43
N LEU A 189 0.85 9.14 -21.41
CA LEU A 189 2.25 9.54 -21.22
C LEU A 189 3.01 8.58 -20.28
N PHE A 190 2.30 7.96 -19.35
CA PHE A 190 2.88 7.18 -18.26
C PHE A 190 2.77 5.68 -18.53
N ASN A 191 3.73 5.15 -19.28
CA ASN A 191 3.78 3.74 -19.69
C ASN A 191 5.01 2.98 -19.17
N GLN A 192 5.91 3.66 -18.45
CA GLN A 192 7.15 3.10 -17.92
C GLN A 192 7.37 3.54 -16.47
N ARG A 193 8.07 2.69 -15.71
CA ARG A 193 8.65 3.05 -14.41
C ARG A 193 10.10 2.64 -14.31
N THR A 194 10.82 3.29 -13.42
CA THR A 194 12.18 2.88 -13.06
C THR A 194 12.15 1.94 -11.86
N ILE A 195 12.83 0.81 -11.97
CA ILE A 195 13.12 -0.10 -10.86
C ILE A 195 14.63 -0.13 -10.60
N ALA A 196 15.04 -0.47 -9.38
CA ALA A 196 16.45 -0.69 -9.06
C ALA A 196 16.79 -2.18 -9.23
N CYS A 197 17.89 -2.49 -9.91
CA CYS A 197 18.38 -3.86 -10.00
C CYS A 197 18.57 -4.47 -8.58
N PRO A 198 18.03 -5.67 -8.30
CA PRO A 198 18.11 -6.24 -6.95
C PRO A 198 19.53 -6.67 -6.56
N HIS A 199 20.46 -6.74 -7.51
CA HIS A 199 21.87 -7.05 -7.26
C HIS A 199 22.74 -5.79 -7.20
N CYS A 200 22.77 -4.98 -8.28
CA CYS A 200 23.74 -3.87 -8.42
C CYS A 200 23.13 -2.48 -8.30
N THR A 201 21.84 -2.38 -7.93
CA THR A 201 21.09 -1.12 -7.73
C THR A 201 20.97 -0.19 -8.94
N MET A 202 21.56 -0.53 -10.08
CA MET A 202 21.45 0.26 -11.31
C MET A 202 19.97 0.44 -11.70
N PRO A 203 19.56 1.66 -12.09
CA PRO A 203 18.20 1.92 -12.53
C PRO A 203 17.91 1.19 -13.84
N ILE A 204 16.73 0.59 -13.94
CA ILE A 204 16.23 -0.10 -15.12
C ILE A 204 14.84 0.45 -15.41
N ALA A 205 14.66 1.06 -16.59
CA ALA A 205 13.35 1.44 -17.07
C ALA A 205 12.61 0.20 -17.57
N VAL A 206 11.39 -0.01 -17.08
CA VAL A 206 10.52 -1.14 -17.46
C VAL A 206 9.15 -0.62 -17.86
N TYR A 207 8.56 -1.22 -18.89
CA TYR A 207 7.18 -0.92 -19.26
C TYR A 207 6.21 -1.42 -18.19
N LEU A 208 5.18 -0.64 -17.91
CA LEU A 208 4.11 -1.01 -16.99
C LEU A 208 3.28 -2.18 -17.53
N MET A 209 3.06 -2.19 -18.84
CA MET A 209 2.34 -3.23 -19.58
C MET A 209 3.09 -3.59 -20.86
N THR A 210 3.03 -4.85 -21.27
CA THR A 210 3.49 -5.31 -22.59
C THR A 210 2.49 -6.29 -23.18
N ASP A 211 2.49 -6.43 -24.51
CA ASP A 211 1.61 -7.38 -25.20
C ASP A 211 1.94 -8.85 -24.87
N ASN A 212 3.20 -9.11 -24.50
CA ASN A 212 3.69 -10.43 -24.09
C ASN A 212 3.34 -10.79 -22.63
N GLY A 213 2.70 -9.88 -21.88
CA GLY A 213 2.30 -10.16 -20.50
C GLY A 213 3.42 -10.02 -19.47
N THR A 214 4.53 -9.35 -19.82
CA THR A 214 5.76 -9.25 -19.01
C THR A 214 6.02 -7.86 -18.41
N GLY A 215 5.10 -6.91 -18.59
CA GLY A 215 5.17 -5.58 -17.98
C GLY A 215 5.05 -5.61 -16.46
N TYR A 216 5.46 -4.52 -15.81
CA TYR A 216 5.53 -4.41 -14.35
C TYR A 216 4.20 -4.68 -13.64
N LEU A 217 3.07 -4.27 -14.21
CA LEU A 217 1.74 -4.49 -13.63
C LEU A 217 1.21 -5.90 -13.92
N GLN A 218 1.88 -6.69 -14.75
CA GLN A 218 1.44 -8.01 -15.17
C GLN A 218 2.05 -9.13 -14.29
N GLN A 219 1.41 -10.29 -14.28
CA GLN A 219 1.76 -11.41 -13.39
C GLN A 219 3.12 -12.03 -13.75
N LYS A 220 3.46 -12.10 -15.04
CA LYS A 220 4.71 -12.69 -15.55
C LYS A 220 5.82 -11.63 -15.68
N PHE A 221 5.78 -10.59 -14.84
CA PHE A 221 6.78 -9.53 -14.87
C PHE A 221 8.21 -10.09 -14.84
N THR A 222 9.00 -9.70 -15.83
CA THR A 222 10.43 -10.00 -15.91
C THR A 222 11.17 -8.85 -16.59
N ALA A 223 12.40 -8.59 -16.14
CA ALA A 223 13.29 -7.58 -16.71
C ALA A 223 14.76 -8.05 -16.60
N ASN A 224 15.65 -7.42 -17.36
CA ASN A 224 17.07 -7.76 -17.38
C ASN A 224 17.93 -6.54 -17.04
N CYS A 225 18.99 -6.73 -16.27
CA CYS A 225 19.98 -5.70 -15.97
C CYS A 225 21.11 -5.72 -17.01
N ILE A 226 20.89 -5.05 -18.15
CA ILE A 226 21.82 -5.09 -19.29
C ILE A 226 23.05 -4.17 -19.07
N GLN A 227 22.86 -3.03 -18.42
CA GLN A 227 23.90 -2.00 -18.22
C GLN A 227 24.63 -2.13 -16.88
N GLY A 228 24.33 -3.16 -16.09
CA GLY A 228 24.88 -3.34 -14.75
C GLY A 228 25.54 -4.71 -14.59
N CYS A 229 25.06 -5.49 -13.63
CA CYS A 229 25.64 -6.78 -13.28
C CYS A 229 25.27 -7.96 -14.22
N GLY A 230 24.50 -7.72 -15.29
CA GLY A 230 24.06 -8.79 -16.19
C GLY A 230 22.99 -9.72 -15.61
N LEU A 231 22.38 -9.38 -14.47
CA LEU A 231 21.33 -10.19 -13.87
C LEU A 231 20.12 -10.28 -14.81
N LEU A 232 19.80 -11.50 -15.23
CA LEU A 232 18.61 -11.83 -16.01
C LEU A 232 17.43 -12.22 -15.10
N ASP A 233 16.21 -12.18 -15.62
CA ASP A 233 14.99 -12.63 -14.93
C ASP A 233 14.71 -11.91 -13.60
N ILE A 234 14.74 -10.59 -13.62
CA ILE A 234 14.32 -9.75 -12.50
C ILE A 234 12.80 -9.81 -12.38
N THR A 235 12.32 -10.60 -11.43
CA THR A 235 10.91 -10.73 -11.09
C THR A 235 10.53 -9.86 -9.89
N LYS A 236 9.21 -9.73 -9.62
CA LYS A 236 8.71 -9.07 -8.39
C LYS A 236 9.24 -9.71 -7.12
N GLU A 237 9.45 -11.03 -7.11
CA GLU A 237 10.03 -11.74 -5.96
C GLU A 237 11.46 -11.27 -5.70
N ARG A 238 12.30 -11.13 -6.73
CA ARG A 238 13.69 -10.66 -6.56
C ARG A 238 13.76 -9.20 -6.10
N LEU A 239 12.84 -8.35 -6.58
CA LEU A 239 12.71 -6.97 -6.09
C LEU A 239 12.27 -6.94 -4.63
N ALA A 240 11.27 -7.75 -4.26
CA ALA A 240 10.79 -7.89 -2.88
C ALA A 240 11.89 -8.43 -1.95
N PHE A 241 12.68 -9.41 -2.42
CA PHE A 241 13.84 -9.93 -1.72
C PHE A 241 14.85 -8.83 -1.40
N ARG A 242 15.25 -8.04 -2.40
CA ARG A 242 16.17 -6.90 -2.19
C ARG A 242 15.60 -5.92 -1.17
N LYS A 243 14.33 -5.53 -1.31
CA LYS A 243 13.64 -4.61 -0.38
C LYS A 243 13.65 -5.16 1.04
N PHE A 244 13.28 -6.42 1.23
CA PHE A 244 13.22 -7.09 2.53
C PHE A 244 14.61 -7.17 3.20
N VAL A 245 15.65 -7.57 2.45
CA VAL A 245 17.01 -7.65 2.99
C VAL A 245 17.55 -6.26 3.33
N GLN A 246 17.21 -5.24 2.53
CA GLN A 246 17.56 -3.87 2.83
C GLN A 246 16.85 -3.38 4.12
N ASP A 247 15.57 -3.70 4.32
CA ASP A 247 14.83 -3.41 5.58
C ASP A 247 15.46 -4.13 6.80
N LEU A 248 16.01 -5.33 6.61
CA LEU A 248 16.78 -6.05 7.64
C LEU A 248 18.09 -5.31 7.99
N ALA A 249 18.81 -4.79 6.99
CA ALA A 249 20.11 -4.16 7.19
C ALA A 249 20.03 -2.76 7.85
N HIS A 250 18.93 -2.02 7.66
CA HIS A 250 18.78 -0.66 8.18
C HIS A 250 18.75 -0.57 9.72
N THR A 251 19.37 0.49 10.25
CA THR A 251 19.44 0.88 11.67
C THR A 251 19.11 2.37 11.87
N PRO A 252 18.37 2.78 12.92
CA PRO A 252 17.74 1.93 13.93
C PRO A 252 16.70 1.01 13.28
N PRO A 253 16.40 -0.16 13.87
CA PRO A 253 15.59 -1.16 13.21
C PRO A 253 14.22 -0.56 12.91
N ALA A 254 13.96 -0.30 11.63
CA ALA A 254 12.61 -0.39 11.12
C ALA A 254 12.08 -1.76 11.56
N TYR A 255 10.94 -1.77 12.25
CA TYR A 255 10.25 -3.01 12.56
C TYR A 255 10.02 -3.77 11.26
N LEU A 256 10.16 -5.10 11.29
CA LEU A 256 9.85 -5.89 10.11
C LEU A 256 8.37 -5.70 9.75
N PRO A 257 8.03 -5.46 8.47
CA PRO A 257 6.63 -5.28 8.06
C PRO A 257 5.77 -6.43 8.59
N GLY A 258 4.63 -6.10 9.21
CA GLY A 258 3.70 -7.07 9.78
C GLY A 258 4.09 -7.56 11.18
N THR A 259 5.23 -7.15 11.74
CA THR A 259 5.67 -7.57 13.09
C THR A 259 5.37 -6.53 14.18
N PHE A 260 4.92 -5.34 13.81
CA PHE A 260 4.59 -4.28 14.74
C PHE A 260 3.07 -4.11 14.86
N PHE A 261 2.48 -4.72 15.90
CA PHE A 261 1.03 -4.77 16.09
C PHE A 261 0.55 -3.59 16.95
N ASN A 262 1.26 -3.30 18.05
CA ASN A 262 0.99 -2.18 18.93
C ASN A 262 2.29 -1.47 19.32
N PRO A 263 2.48 -0.19 18.96
CA PRO A 263 3.66 0.57 19.34
C PRO A 263 3.86 0.69 20.84
N ALA A 264 2.79 0.68 21.63
CA ALA A 264 2.83 0.76 23.08
C ALA A 264 3.11 -0.60 23.75
N SER A 265 3.12 -1.71 23.00
CA SER A 265 3.40 -3.05 23.52
C SER A 265 4.91 -3.34 23.51
N PRO A 266 5.57 -3.47 24.67
CA PRO A 266 6.97 -3.90 24.74
C PRO A 266 7.15 -5.34 24.21
N ALA A 267 6.11 -6.18 24.34
CA ALA A 267 6.13 -7.57 23.87
C ALA A 267 6.26 -7.63 22.33
N ASP A 268 5.50 -6.81 21.61
CA ASP A 268 5.52 -6.78 20.14
C ASP A 268 6.88 -6.30 19.63
N ARG A 269 7.45 -5.28 20.29
CA ARG A 269 8.80 -4.78 19.99
C ARG A 269 9.86 -5.86 20.20
N ASN A 270 9.75 -6.63 21.27
CA ASN A 270 10.70 -7.70 21.58
C ASN A 270 10.59 -8.88 20.60
N ALA A 271 9.36 -9.29 20.26
CA ALA A 271 9.11 -10.34 19.27
C ALA A 271 9.62 -9.96 17.87
N SER A 272 9.39 -8.71 17.46
CA SER A 272 9.90 -8.15 16.19
C SER A 272 11.44 -8.17 16.16
N LYS A 273 12.09 -7.70 17.24
CA LYS A 273 13.56 -7.72 17.37
C LYS A 273 14.14 -9.14 17.36
N ALA A 274 13.50 -10.08 18.05
CA ALA A 274 13.93 -11.48 18.08
C ALA A 274 13.86 -12.11 16.69
N THR A 275 12.75 -11.92 15.98
CA THR A 275 12.55 -12.40 14.61
C THR A 275 13.61 -11.83 13.67
N LYS A 276 13.85 -10.51 13.72
CA LYS A 276 14.89 -9.85 12.93
C LYS A 276 16.28 -10.44 13.20
N ARG A 277 16.65 -10.62 14.47
CA ARG A 277 17.94 -11.23 14.85
C ARG A 277 18.12 -12.64 14.29
N GLN A 278 17.07 -13.47 14.37
CA GLN A 278 17.12 -14.85 13.88
C GLN A 278 17.34 -14.91 12.37
N VAL A 279 16.63 -14.09 11.60
CA VAL A 279 16.85 -13.99 10.14
C VAL A 279 18.25 -13.46 9.84
N SER A 280 18.68 -12.43 10.58
CA SER A 280 19.95 -11.78 10.33
C SER A 280 21.16 -12.66 10.61
N ALA A 281 21.12 -13.48 11.67
CA ALA A 281 22.22 -14.37 12.02
C ALA A 281 22.59 -15.34 10.89
N ASN A 282 21.61 -15.84 10.13
CA ASN A 282 21.86 -16.75 9.01
C ASN A 282 22.52 -16.07 7.82
N ILE A 283 22.17 -14.79 7.57
CA ILE A 283 22.77 -14.00 6.50
C ILE A 283 24.21 -13.62 6.86
N GLU A 284 24.45 -13.25 8.13
CA GLU A 284 25.75 -12.76 8.58
C GLU A 284 26.88 -13.79 8.42
N VAL A 285 26.57 -15.09 8.40
CA VAL A 285 27.55 -16.18 8.14
C VAL A 285 28.19 -16.08 6.75
N TYR A 286 27.48 -15.50 5.77
CA TYR A 286 27.89 -15.46 4.37
C TYR A 286 28.59 -14.14 3.98
N GLY A 287 28.85 -13.24 4.93
CA GLY A 287 29.43 -11.92 4.66
C GLY A 287 30.55 -11.53 5.62
N SER A 288 31.36 -10.57 5.20
CA SER A 288 32.32 -9.88 6.06
C SER A 288 31.83 -8.46 6.33
N PHE A 289 31.71 -8.09 7.60
CA PHE A 289 31.16 -6.79 8.03
C PHE A 289 32.10 -6.01 8.95
N ARG A 290 33.30 -6.53 9.21
CA ARG A 290 34.21 -6.02 10.25
C ARG A 290 34.62 -4.55 10.02
N ASP A 291 34.68 -4.15 8.75
CA ASP A 291 35.17 -2.84 8.33
C ASP A 291 34.04 -1.84 8.01
N HIS A 292 32.77 -2.22 8.24
CA HIS A 292 31.62 -1.41 7.88
C HIS A 292 30.75 -1.10 9.11
N PRO A 293 30.60 0.17 9.50
CA PRO A 293 29.68 0.55 10.56
C PRO A 293 28.26 0.04 10.25
N LYS A 294 27.59 -0.57 11.23
CA LYS A 294 26.22 -1.07 11.05
C LYS A 294 25.30 0.05 10.57
N GLY A 295 24.59 -0.20 9.48
CA GLY A 295 23.70 0.77 8.84
C GLY A 295 24.36 1.69 7.83
N SER A 296 25.68 1.65 7.63
CA SER A 296 26.32 2.39 6.54
C SER A 296 25.90 1.85 5.16
N PRO A 297 25.96 2.65 4.09
CA PRO A 297 25.69 2.17 2.73
C PRO A 297 26.54 0.95 2.35
N GLU A 298 27.80 0.91 2.79
CA GLU A 298 28.74 -0.20 2.55
C GLU A 298 28.31 -1.46 3.32
N TYR A 299 27.90 -1.32 4.58
CA TYR A 299 27.35 -2.41 5.38
C TYR A 299 26.10 -2.99 4.72
N ILE A 300 25.16 -2.11 4.30
CA ILE A 300 23.93 -2.52 3.64
C ILE A 300 24.26 -3.29 2.35
N ASN A 301 25.16 -2.78 1.52
CA ASN A 301 25.54 -3.46 0.29
C ASN A 301 26.21 -4.83 0.55
N ALA A 302 27.15 -4.91 1.49
CA ALA A 302 27.76 -6.17 1.89
C ALA A 302 26.69 -7.17 2.41
N TYR A 303 25.71 -6.68 3.16
CA TYR A 303 24.63 -7.48 3.73
C TYR A 303 23.70 -8.04 2.64
N ILE A 304 23.38 -7.24 1.62
CA ILE A 304 22.64 -7.75 0.46
C ILE A 304 23.43 -8.85 -0.26
N LEU A 305 24.73 -8.64 -0.52
CA LEU A 305 25.53 -9.65 -1.24
C LEU A 305 25.63 -10.97 -0.46
N ALA A 306 25.75 -10.90 0.86
CA ALA A 306 25.69 -12.06 1.74
C ALA A 306 24.33 -12.77 1.66
N ALA A 307 23.23 -12.01 1.69
CA ALA A 307 21.88 -12.58 1.58
C ALA A 307 21.63 -13.23 0.21
N ILE A 308 22.10 -12.60 -0.87
CA ILE A 308 22.07 -13.18 -2.23
C ILE A 308 22.85 -14.49 -2.26
N SER A 309 24.03 -14.54 -1.65
CA SER A 309 24.85 -15.76 -1.58
C SER A 309 24.15 -16.88 -0.81
N TYR A 310 23.47 -16.54 0.29
CA TYR A 310 22.72 -17.50 1.12
C TYR A 310 21.45 -18.03 0.42
N ALA A 311 20.62 -17.13 -0.10
CA ALA A 311 19.25 -17.46 -0.50
C ALA A 311 19.00 -17.38 -2.01
N ASN A 312 19.96 -16.88 -2.81
CA ASN A 312 19.85 -16.68 -4.26
C ASN A 312 18.52 -16.04 -4.67
N PHE A 313 18.20 -14.90 -4.05
CA PHE A 313 16.94 -14.16 -4.23
C PHE A 313 15.64 -14.88 -3.82
N SER A 314 15.70 -16.06 -3.19
CA SER A 314 14.50 -16.79 -2.77
C SER A 314 13.99 -16.31 -1.41
N MET A 315 12.76 -15.79 -1.39
CA MET A 315 12.09 -15.43 -0.13
C MET A 315 11.86 -16.66 0.77
N SER A 316 11.53 -17.80 0.16
CA SER A 316 11.29 -19.06 0.91
C SER A 316 12.52 -19.54 1.68
N LYS A 317 13.73 -19.33 1.15
CA LYS A 317 14.97 -19.71 1.84
C LYS A 317 15.24 -18.81 3.04
N LEU A 318 14.94 -17.51 2.92
CA LEU A 318 15.03 -16.57 4.05
C LEU A 318 14.03 -16.90 5.17
N THR A 319 12.82 -17.33 4.82
CA THR A 319 11.75 -17.59 5.81
C THR A 319 11.81 -18.97 6.45
N LYS A 320 12.43 -19.97 5.81
CA LYS A 320 12.69 -21.29 6.44
C LYS A 320 13.48 -21.18 7.75
N ALA A 321 14.25 -20.10 7.92
CA ALA A 321 14.95 -19.77 9.15
C ALA A 321 14.07 -19.23 10.29
N ILE A 322 12.84 -18.79 10.01
CA ILE A 322 11.89 -18.18 10.97
C ILE A 322 10.95 -19.24 11.58
N ALA A 323 10.86 -20.43 10.98
CA ALA A 323 10.07 -21.51 11.55
C ALA A 323 10.61 -21.85 12.94
N PRO A 324 9.75 -21.94 13.98
CA PRO A 324 10.18 -22.43 15.28
C PRO A 324 10.79 -23.82 15.05
N SER A 325 11.99 -24.04 15.59
CA SER A 325 12.57 -25.38 15.70
C SER A 325 11.48 -26.27 16.30
N SER A 326 10.96 -27.18 15.49
CA SER A 326 10.05 -28.23 15.93
C SER A 326 10.93 -29.26 16.65
N THR A 327 11.40 -28.87 17.82
CA THR A 327 12.06 -29.73 18.78
C THR A 327 11.20 -29.68 20.03
N LEU A 328 10.54 -30.82 20.23
CA LEU A 328 9.73 -31.26 21.35
C LEU A 328 10.30 -30.88 22.72
#